data_AF-A0AAT9HKB1-F1
#
_entry.id   AF-A0AAT9HKB1-F1
#
_cell.length_a   1.000
_cell.length_b   1.000
_cell.length_c   1.000
_cell.angle_alpha   90.00
_cell.angle_beta   90.00
_cell.angle_gamma   90.00
#
_symmetry.space_group_name_H-M   'P 1'
#
loop_
_entity.id
_entity.type
_entity.pdbx_description
1 polymer ?
#
loop_
_entity_poly.entity_id
_entity_poly.type
_entity_poly.pdbx_seq_one_letter_code
_entity_poly.pdbx_strand_id
1 'polypeptide(L)'
;MCHISHVYENGASLYFTVVSARGEDPVAHWTRAKHAANEVILAAGGTISHHHGVGTDHRDWYVREAGPLGVGALRAVKRRLDPAGLLSPGVLLPTD
;
A
#
# COMPACT_ATOMS: atom_id res chain seq x y z
N MET A 1 -10.60 -15.43 -5.93
CA MET A 1 -9.70 -16.61 -5.80
C MET A 1 -8.45 -16.16 -5.05
N CYS A 2 -7.88 -17.02 -4.19
CA CYS A 2 -6.58 -16.77 -3.54
C CYS A 2 -5.67 -17.97 -3.76
N HIS A 3 -4.36 -17.73 -3.93
CA HIS A 3 -3.35 -18.77 -3.94
C HIS A 3 -2.07 -18.29 -3.24
N ILE A 4 -1.24 -19.23 -2.81
CA ILE A 4 0.11 -18.95 -2.31
C ILE A 4 1.04 -18.86 -3.51
N SER A 5 1.69 -17.70 -3.69
CA SER A 5 2.62 -17.48 -4.81
C SER A 5 4.07 -17.74 -4.44
N HIS A 6 4.44 -17.49 -3.18
CA HIS A 6 5.80 -17.64 -2.65
C HIS A 6 5.73 -18.13 -1.21
N VAL A 7 6.72 -18.94 -0.80
CA VAL A 7 6.85 -19.45 0.57
C VAL A 7 8.26 -19.10 1.07
N TYR A 8 8.32 -18.70 2.33
CA TYR A 8 9.52 -18.34 3.06
C TYR A 8 9.54 -19.06 4.41
N GLU A 9 10.67 -19.01 5.11
CA GLU A 9 10.80 -19.62 6.44
C GLU A 9 9.78 -19.10 7.45
N ASN A 10 9.46 -17.81 7.39
CA ASN A 10 8.59 -17.12 8.35
C ASN A 10 7.23 -16.69 7.78
N GLY A 11 6.83 -17.19 6.61
CA GLY A 11 5.55 -16.80 6.02
C GLY A 11 5.39 -17.17 4.54
N ALA A 12 4.33 -16.65 3.94
CA ALA A 12 4.02 -16.89 2.54
C ALA A 12 3.33 -15.66 1.92
N SER A 13 3.46 -15.51 0.60
CA SER A 13 2.79 -14.46 -0.16
C SER A 13 1.43 -14.96 -0.65
N LEU A 14 0.35 -14.35 -0.13
CA LEU A 14 -1.02 -14.60 -0.57
C LEU A 14 -1.38 -13.68 -1.73
N TYR A 15 -1.76 -14.26 -2.87
CA TYR A 15 -2.13 -13.52 -4.06
C TYR A 15 -3.62 -13.67 -4.36
N PHE A 16 -4.31 -12.54 -4.44
CA PHE A 16 -5.76 -12.49 -4.62
C PHE A 16 -6.12 -12.00 -6.02
N THR A 17 -6.99 -12.75 -6.71
CA THR A 17 -7.67 -12.30 -7.92
C THR A 17 -9.11 -11.97 -7.57
N VAL A 18 -9.48 -10.70 -7.80
CA VAL A 18 -10.82 -10.15 -7.56
C VAL A 18 -11.40 -9.69 -8.89
N VAL A 19 -12.63 -10.09 -9.16
CA VAL A 19 -13.38 -9.69 -10.35
C VAL A 19 -14.77 -9.27 -9.88
N SER A 20 -15.26 -8.14 -10.40
CA SER A 20 -16.63 -7.69 -10.19
C SER A 20 -17.18 -7.08 -11.47
N ALA A 21 -18.50 -6.89 -11.54
CA ALA A 21 -19.08 -6.00 -12.53
C ALA A 21 -18.50 -4.59 -12.38
N ARG A 22 -18.41 -3.86 -13.50
CA ARG A 22 -17.78 -2.53 -13.55
C ARG A 22 -18.59 -1.44 -12.81
N GLY A 23 -19.93 -1.52 -12.85
CA GLY A 23 -20.81 -0.47 -12.31
C GLY A 23 -20.75 0.84 -13.10
N GLU A 24 -21.47 1.85 -12.62
CA GLU A 24 -21.54 3.19 -13.24
C GLU A 24 -20.30 4.04 -12.94
N ASP A 25 -19.76 3.96 -11.72
CA ASP A 25 -18.50 4.59 -11.30
C ASP A 25 -17.47 3.50 -10.92
N PRO A 26 -16.62 3.09 -11.88
CA PRO A 26 -15.66 2.01 -11.67
C PRO A 26 -14.57 2.37 -10.68
N VAL A 27 -14.19 3.65 -10.63
CA VAL A 27 -13.08 4.12 -9.78
C VAL A 27 -13.55 4.14 -8.34
N ALA A 28 -14.69 4.76 -8.03
CA ALA A 28 -15.22 4.75 -6.67
C ALA A 28 -15.55 3.33 -6.19
N HIS A 29 -16.03 2.46 -7.10
CA HIS A 29 -16.28 1.06 -6.78
C HIS A 29 -14.99 0.32 -6.41
N TRP A 30 -13.93 0.48 -7.20
CA TRP A 30 -12.61 -0.08 -6.91
C TRP A 30 -12.00 0.46 -5.62
N THR A 31 -12.02 1.78 -5.42
CA THR A 31 -11.45 2.44 -4.24
C THR A 31 -12.04 1.88 -2.94
N ARG A 32 -13.37 1.72 -2.85
CA ARG A 32 -14.00 1.11 -1.67
C ARG A 32 -13.52 -0.32 -1.43
N ALA A 33 -13.48 -1.15 -2.48
CA ALA A 33 -13.04 -2.53 -2.37
C ALA A 33 -11.57 -2.63 -1.95
N LYS A 34 -10.71 -1.78 -2.50
CA LYS A 34 -9.28 -1.73 -2.15
C LYS A 34 -9.03 -1.25 -0.73
N HIS A 35 -9.72 -0.21 -0.29
CA HIS A 35 -9.62 0.27 1.09
C HIS A 35 -10.03 -0.82 2.08
N ALA A 36 -11.16 -1.50 1.83
CA ALA A 36 -11.61 -2.61 2.68
C ALA A 36 -10.59 -3.77 2.71
N ALA A 37 -10.01 -4.14 1.56
CA ALA A 37 -8.99 -5.17 1.50
C ALA A 37 -7.73 -4.78 2.29
N ASN A 38 -7.24 -3.55 2.12
CA ASN A 38 -6.07 -3.04 2.82
C ASN A 38 -6.26 -3.00 4.36
N GLU A 39 -7.43 -2.55 4.83
CA GLU A 39 -7.76 -2.54 6.26
C GLU A 39 -7.71 -3.94 6.85
N VAL A 40 -8.33 -4.92 6.19
CA VAL A 40 -8.38 -6.30 6.68
C VAL A 40 -7.00 -6.96 6.65
N ILE A 41 -6.19 -6.70 5.60
CA ILE A 41 -4.81 -7.21 5.53
C ILE A 41 -4.01 -6.73 6.74
N LEU A 42 -4.01 -5.42 6.99
CA LEU A 42 -3.25 -4.83 8.09
C LEU A 42 -3.79 -5.29 9.46
N ALA A 43 -5.10 -5.34 9.64
CA ALA A 43 -5.73 -5.82 10.88
C ALA A 43 -5.44 -7.30 11.17
N ALA A 44 -5.25 -8.12 10.13
CA ALA A 44 -4.87 -9.53 10.27
C ALA A 44 -3.36 -9.75 10.49
N GLY A 45 -2.56 -8.68 10.55
CA GLY A 45 -1.10 -8.75 10.73
C GLY A 45 -0.32 -9.06 9.45
N GLY A 46 -0.94 -8.94 8.27
CA GLY A 46 -0.26 -9.02 6.98
C GLY A 46 0.46 -7.72 6.62
N THR A 47 1.45 -7.80 5.73
CA THR A 47 2.08 -6.61 5.14
C THR A 47 1.28 -6.10 3.95
N ILE A 48 1.27 -4.78 3.73
CA ILE A 48 0.37 -4.14 2.76
C ILE A 48 0.73 -4.47 1.30
N SER A 49 1.98 -4.84 1.05
CA SER A 49 2.45 -5.31 -0.25
C SER A 49 3.59 -6.30 -0.07
N HIS A 50 3.54 -7.36 -0.86
CA HIS A 50 4.68 -8.26 -1.05
C HIS A 50 5.64 -7.76 -2.14
N HIS A 51 5.15 -7.54 -3.38
CA HIS A 51 6.02 -7.15 -4.51
C HIS A 51 5.45 -6.06 -5.47
N HIS A 52 4.18 -5.66 -5.33
CA HIS A 52 3.61 -4.62 -6.22
C HIS A 52 4.00 -3.20 -5.81
N GLY A 53 4.46 -3.01 -4.57
CA GLY A 53 4.78 -1.72 -4.01
C GLY A 53 3.57 -1.01 -3.39
N VAL A 54 3.78 0.24 -3.00
CA VAL A 54 2.82 1.02 -2.22
C VAL A 54 1.92 1.87 -3.14
N GLY A 55 2.51 2.80 -3.89
CA GLY A 55 1.74 3.74 -4.70
C GLY A 55 0.70 4.53 -3.89
N THR A 56 -0.27 5.14 -4.55
CA THR A 56 -1.37 5.82 -3.86
C THR A 56 -2.38 4.86 -3.23
N ASP A 57 -2.55 3.67 -3.81
CA ASP A 57 -3.55 2.68 -3.39
C ASP A 57 -3.29 2.10 -2.00
N HIS A 58 -2.02 2.01 -1.59
CA HIS A 58 -1.63 1.41 -0.31
C HIS A 58 -0.99 2.41 0.66
N ARG A 59 -0.75 3.67 0.23
CA ARG A 59 0.04 4.68 0.96
C ARG A 59 -0.37 4.82 2.42
N ASP A 60 -1.66 5.01 2.66
CA ASP A 60 -2.14 5.38 4.00
C ASP A 60 -2.02 4.19 4.98
N TRP A 61 -2.10 2.96 4.49
CA TRP A 61 -1.83 1.74 5.27
C TRP A 61 -0.34 1.48 5.44
N TYR A 62 0.48 1.75 4.41
CA TYR A 62 1.93 1.66 4.54
C TYR A 62 2.46 2.63 5.61
N VAL A 63 1.93 3.86 5.67
CA VAL A 63 2.26 4.82 6.73
C VAL A 63 1.96 4.27 8.12
N ARG A 64 0.84 3.56 8.28
CA ARG A 64 0.47 2.89 9.54
C ARG A 64 1.38 1.70 9.84
N GLU A 65 1.68 0.87 8.83
CA GLU A 65 2.56 -0.31 8.94
C GLU A 65 4.00 0.10 9.31
N ALA A 66 4.57 1.08 8.60
CA ALA A 66 5.93 1.56 8.83
C ALA A 66 6.09 2.33 10.16
N GLY A 67 4.99 2.92 10.65
CA GLY A 67 4.94 3.68 11.89
C GLY A 67 5.69 5.03 11.83
N PRO A 68 5.58 5.83 12.90
CA PRO A 68 6.08 7.21 12.90
C PRO A 68 7.60 7.33 12.65
N LEU A 69 8.39 6.42 13.22
CA LEU A 69 9.85 6.44 13.06
C LEU A 69 10.27 6.11 11.62
N GLY A 70 9.69 5.06 11.02
CA GLY A 70 9.98 4.67 9.65
C GLY A 70 9.59 5.77 8.65
N VAL A 71 8.41 6.35 8.82
CA VAL A 71 7.95 7.49 8.03
C VAL A 71 8.86 8.71 8.21
N GLY A 72 9.31 8.99 9.43
CA GLY A 72 10.25 10.07 9.73
C GLY A 72 11.59 9.90 9.00
N ALA A 73 12.14 8.69 9.00
CA ALA A 73 13.37 8.36 8.29
C ALA A 73 13.21 8.55 6.76
N LEU A 74 12.13 8.03 6.17
CA LEU A 74 11.84 8.19 4.75
C LEU A 74 11.68 9.66 4.35
N ARG A 75 10.97 10.45 5.17
CA ARG A 75 10.82 11.90 4.96
C ARG A 75 12.16 12.63 5.02
N ALA A 76 13.05 12.26 5.94
CA ALA A 76 14.37 12.85 6.04
C ALA A 76 15.21 12.58 4.78
N VAL A 77 15.22 11.34 4.29
CA VAL A 77 15.88 10.97 3.04
C VAL A 77 15.28 11.74 1.86
N LYS A 78 13.95 11.78 1.76
CA LYS A 78 13.23 12.49 0.69
C LYS A 78 13.59 13.97 0.64
N ARG A 79 13.56 14.68 1.78
CA ARG A 79 13.94 16.10 1.84
C ARG A 79 15.40 16.35 1.47
N ARG A 80 16.30 15.41 1.82
CA ARG A 80 17.72 15.56 1.51
C ARG A 80 18.02 15.38 0.02
N LEU A 81 17.34 14.45 -0.62
CA LEU A 81 17.57 14.09 -2.03
C LEU A 81 16.71 14.88 -3.01
N ASP A 82 15.53 15.32 -2.59
CA ASP A 82 14.58 16.10 -3.39
C ASP A 82 14.01 17.27 -2.56
N PRO A 83 14.83 18.29 -2.25
CA PRO A 83 14.42 19.42 -1.42
C PRO A 83 13.32 20.28 -2.06
N ALA A 84 13.19 20.24 -3.40
CA ALA A 84 12.14 20.93 -4.13
C ALA A 84 10.83 20.11 -4.23
N GLY A 85 10.83 18.85 -3.77
CA GLY A 85 9.63 18.00 -3.74
C GLY A 85 9.09 17.61 -5.12
N LEU A 86 9.91 17.59 -6.16
CA LEU A 86 9.48 17.40 -7.55
C LEU A 86 9.18 15.94 -7.90
N LEU A 87 9.86 15.00 -7.25
CA LEU A 87 9.83 13.59 -7.64
C LEU A 87 8.69 12.84 -6.94
N SER A 88 7.56 12.69 -7.62
CA SER A 88 6.41 11.89 -7.16
C SER A 88 5.85 12.32 -5.78
N PRO A 89 5.48 13.61 -5.60
CA PRO A 89 4.87 14.08 -4.36
C PRO A 89 3.58 13.30 -4.07
N GLY A 90 3.38 12.92 -2.81
CA GLY A 90 2.15 12.26 -2.38
C GLY A 90 2.04 10.77 -2.73
N VAL A 91 3.01 10.15 -3.41
CA VAL A 91 2.87 8.74 -3.83
C VAL A 91 3.17 7.77 -2.69
N LEU A 92 4.40 7.77 -2.15
CA LEU A 92 4.78 6.90 -1.02
C LEU A 92 4.46 7.52 0.35
N LEU A 93 4.56 8.84 0.44
CA LEU A 93 4.39 9.61 1.66
C LEU A 93 3.32 10.67 1.41
N PRO A 94 2.38 10.90 2.33
CA PRO A 94 1.46 12.03 2.24
C PRO A 94 2.24 13.33 2.13
N THR A 95 1.75 14.25 1.29
CA THR A 95 2.26 15.62 1.24
C THR A 95 2.06 16.29 2.59
N ASP A 96 3.01 17.13 2.97
CA ASP A 96 2.87 18.03 4.13
C ASP A 96 1.85 19.14 3.87
#